data_AF-A0A9W5QGY2-F1
#
_entry.id   AF-A0A9W5QGY2-F1
#
_cell.length_a   1.000
_cell.length_b   1.000
_cell.length_c   1.000
_cell.angle_alpha   90.00
_cell.angle_beta   90.00
_cell.angle_gamma   90.00
#
_symmetry.space_group_name_H-M   'P 1'
#
loop_
_entity.id
_entity.type
_entity.pdbx_description
1 polymer ?
#
loop_
_entity_poly.entity_id
_entity_poly.type
_entity_poly.pdbx_seq_one_letter_code
_entity_poly.pdbx_strand_id
1 'polypeptide(L)' 'MSDWMLHVLNNPESPILPLINVERVRAIAEGKDEVISGNDARGIIDYLLQVNSWLEEYNIKLIW' A
#
# COMPACT_ATOMS: atom_id res chain seq x y z
N MET A 1 8.72 -9.68 3.88
CA MET A 1 7.28 -9.36 3.79
C MET A 1 6.97 -8.24 4.75
N SER A 2 6.00 -7.37 4.41
CA SER A 2 5.61 -6.23 5.24
C SER A 2 4.21 -6.45 5.80
N ASP A 3 4.13 -6.84 7.07
CA ASP A 3 2.85 -7.06 7.76
C ASP A 3 2.03 -5.77 7.83
N TRP A 4 2.69 -4.62 7.92
CA TRP A 4 2.06 -3.30 7.95
C TRP A 4 1.26 -3.01 6.69
N MET A 5 1.84 -3.26 5.51
CA MET A 5 1.09 -3.06 4.26
C MET A 5 -0.11 -4.00 4.18
N LEU A 6 0.04 -5.25 4.61
CA LEU A 6 -1.07 -6.20 4.62
C LEU A 6 -2.21 -5.73 5.53
N HIS A 7 -1.90 -5.10 6.68
CA HIS A 7 -2.93 -4.48 7.53
C HIS A 7 -3.67 -3.35 6.80
N VAL A 8 -2.95 -2.45 6.13
CA VAL A 8 -3.56 -1.37 5.31
C VAL A 8 -4.43 -1.95 4.20
N LEU A 9 -3.96 -2.96 3.47
CA LEU A 9 -4.70 -3.60 2.39
C LEU A 9 -5.93 -4.40 2.87
N ASN A 10 -5.95 -4.81 4.13
CA ASN A 10 -7.07 -5.54 4.74
C ASN A 10 -8.06 -4.61 5.45
N ASN A 11 -7.72 -3.33 5.64
CA ASN A 11 -8.62 -2.33 6.19
C ASN A 11 -9.43 -1.70 5.04
N PRO A 12 -10.74 -1.98 4.91
CA PRO A 12 -11.56 -1.41 3.83
C PRO A 12 -11.71 0.11 3.91
N GLU A 13 -11.39 0.72 5.06
CA GLU A 13 -11.43 2.17 5.26
C GLU A 13 -10.10 2.86 4.92
N SER A 14 -9.05 2.11 4.56
CA SER A 14 -7.76 2.72 4.22
C SER A 14 -7.88 3.63 2.99
N PRO A 15 -7.53 4.93 3.11
CA PRO A 15 -7.79 5.92 2.06
C PRO A 15 -6.95 5.74 0.81
N ILE A 16 -5.87 4.95 0.88
CA ILE A 16 -5.02 4.68 -0.28
C ILE A 16 -5.64 3.68 -1.26
N LEU A 17 -6.61 2.85 -0.84
CA LEU A 17 -7.14 1.75 -1.65
C LEU A 17 -7.63 2.17 -3.06
N PRO A 18 -8.33 3.30 -3.23
CA PRO A 18 -8.78 3.74 -4.55
C PRO A 18 -7.66 4.20 -5.49
N LEU A 19 -6.45 4.43 -4.97
CA LEU A 19 -5.32 5.01 -5.71
C LEU A 19 -4.32 3.96 -6.21
N ILE A 20 -4.53 2.69 -5.85
CA ILE A 20 -3.58 1.60 -6.13
C ILE A 20 -4.27 0.38 -6.74
N ASN A 21 -3.48 -0.43 -7.44
CA ASN A 21 -3.89 -1.80 -7.75
C ASN A 21 -3.65 -2.67 -6.50
N VAL A 22 -4.71 -2.92 -5.73
CA VAL A 22 -4.68 -3.66 -4.45
C VAL A 22 -4.08 -5.05 -4.62
N GLU A 23 -4.46 -5.79 -5.66
CA GLU A 23 -3.98 -7.16 -5.90
C GLU A 23 -2.48 -7.20 -6.16
N ARG A 24 -1.99 -6.28 -7.00
CA ARG A 24 -0.56 -6.18 -7.30
C ARG A 24 0.26 -5.77 -6.08
N VAL A 25 -0.20 -4.76 -5.32
CA VAL A 25 0.49 -4.32 -4.10
C VAL A 25 0.50 -5.42 -3.05
N ARG A 26 -0.57 -6.24 -2.95
CA ARG A 26 -0.60 -7.43 -2.11
C ARG A 26 0.47 -8.45 -2.54
N ALA A 27 0.58 -8.75 -3.83
CA ALA A 27 1.61 -9.66 -4.35
C ALA A 27 3.03 -9.17 -3.99
N ILE A 28 3.29 -7.87 -4.08
CA ILE A 28 4.58 -7.26 -3.69
C ILE A 28 4.80 -7.38 -2.18
N ALA A 29 3.81 -7.04 -1.35
CA ALA A 29 3.90 -7.12 0.11
C ALA A 29 4.13 -8.56 0.60
N GLU A 30 3.55 -9.54 -0.11
CA GLU A 30 3.71 -10.96 0.11
C GLU A 30 5.01 -11.55 -0.45
N GLY A 31 5.79 -10.76 -1.20
CA GLY A 31 7.02 -11.23 -1.86
C GLY A 31 6.76 -12.25 -2.96
N LYS A 32 5.55 -12.23 -3.54
CA LYS A 32 5.11 -13.13 -4.62
C LYS A 32 5.07 -12.45 -5.99
N ASP A 33 5.34 -11.15 -6.07
CA ASP A 33 5.43 -10.44 -7.36
C ASP A 33 6.74 -10.86 -8.06
N GLU A 34 6.61 -11.29 -9.31
CA GLU A 34 7.73 -11.82 -10.11
C GLU A 34 8.67 -10.72 -10.63
N VAL A 35 8.20 -9.46 -10.67
CA VAL A 35 8.92 -8.33 -11.27
C VAL A 35 9.52 -7.44 -10.19
N ILE A 36 8.77 -7.14 -9.14
CA ILE A 36 9.15 -6.23 -8.05
C ILE A 36 9.44 -7.06 -6.80
N SER A 37 10.70 -7.17 -6.43
CA SER A 37 11.16 -7.97 -5.29
C SER A 37 12.31 -7.29 -4.54
N GLY A 38 12.72 -7.89 -3.42
CA GLY A 38 13.89 -7.43 -2.66
C GLY A 38 13.78 -5.97 -2.19
N ASN A 39 14.78 -5.16 -2.53
CA ASN A 39 14.86 -3.76 -2.12
C ASN A 39 13.82 -2.88 -2.83
N ASP A 40 13.48 -3.18 -4.08
CA ASP A 40 12.49 -2.40 -4.83
C ASP A 40 11.09 -2.58 -4.22
N ALA A 41 10.76 -3.81 -3.84
CA ALA A 41 9.54 -4.10 -3.08
C ALA A 41 9.50 -3.29 -1.77
N ARG A 42 10.61 -3.25 -1.02
CA ARG A 42 10.66 -2.47 0.23
C ARG A 42 10.42 -0.98 -0.03
N GLY A 43 11.13 -0.39 -0.99
CA GLY A 43 11.00 1.03 -1.29
C GLY A 43 9.59 1.43 -1.71
N ILE A 44 8.94 0.61 -2.54
CA ILE A 44 7.54 0.84 -2.95
C ILE A 44 6.59 0.71 -1.75
N ILE A 45 6.75 -0.32 -0.93
CA ILE A 45 5.89 -0.50 0.25
C ILE A 45 6.03 0.67 1.24
N ASP A 46 7.26 1.10 1.52
CA ASP A 46 7.51 2.22 2.44
C ASP A 46 6.86 3.52 1.91
N TYR A 47 6.97 3.76 0.61
CA TYR A 47 6.32 4.90 -0.05
C TYR A 47 4.79 4.84 0.07
N LEU A 48 4.17 3.70 -0.21
CA LEU A 48 2.72 3.53 -0.12
C LEU A 48 2.21 3.68 1.31
N LEU A 49 2.93 3.17 2.30
CA LEU A 49 2.61 3.37 3.72
C LEU A 49 2.65 4.85 4.09
N GLN A 50 3.68 5.57 3.65
CA GLN A 50 3.79 7.01 3.89
C GLN A 50 2.63 7.79 3.26
N VAL A 51 2.24 7.46 2.03
CA VAL A 51 1.09 8.10 1.37
C VAL A 51 -0.20 7.80 2.11
N ASN A 52 -0.43 6.55 2.52
CA ASN A 52 -1.63 6.19 3.30
C ASN A 52 -1.69 6.99 4.60
N SER A 53 -0.60 7.03 5.38
CA SER A 53 -0.53 7.80 6.61
C SER A 53 -0.77 9.30 6.39
N TRP A 54 -0.29 9.86 5.28
CA TRP A 54 -0.55 11.26 4.95
C TRP A 54 -2.03 11.52 4.65
N LEU A 55 -2.68 10.64 3.88
CA LEU A 55 -4.11 10.76 3.60
C LEU A 55 -4.96 10.66 4.88
N GLU A 56 -4.58 9.77 5.80
CA GLU A 56 -5.24 9.59 7.10
C GLU A 56 -5.04 10.82 8.01
N GLU A 57 -3.79 11.26 8.19
CA GLU A 57 -3.43 12.38 9.08
C GLU A 57 -4.15 13.68 8.69
N TYR A 58 -4.22 13.98 7.40
CA TYR A 58 -4.84 15.21 6.89
C TYR A 58 -6.34 15.04 6.57
N ASN A 59 -6.92 13.86 6.86
CA ASN A 59 -8.31 13.52 6.61
C ASN A 59 -8.74 13.87 5.16
N ILE A 60 -7.87 13.50 4.21
CA ILE A 60 -8.06 13.82 2.79
C ILE A 60 -9.20 12.97 2.26
N LYS A 61 -10.20 13.62 1.67
CA LYS A 61 -11.33 12.96 1.01
C LYS A 61 -11.16 13.06 -0.50
N LEU A 62 -11.12 11.91 -1.16
CA LEU A 62 -11.10 11.81 -2.61
C LEU A 62 -12.51 12.11 -3.15
N ILE A 63 -12.61 13.09 -4.05
CA ILE A 63 -13.84 13.46 -4.76
C ILE A 63 -13.64 13.09 -6.23
N TRP A 64 -14.61 12.41 -6.82
CA TRP A 64 -14.58 11.93 -8.20
C TRP A 64 -15.61 12.66 -9.06
#